data_AF-A0A9D6GF63-F1
#
_entry.id   AF-A0A9D6GF63-F1
#
_cell.length_a   1.000
_cell.length_b   1.000
_cell.length_c   1.000
_cell.angle_alpha   90.00
_cell.angle_beta   90.00
_cell.angle_gamma   90.00
#
_symmetry.space_group_name_H-M   'P 1'
#
loop_
_entity.id
_entity.type
_entity.pdbx_description
1 polymer ?
#
loop_
_entity_poly.entity_id
_entity_poly.type
_entity_poly.pdbx_seq_one_letter_code
_entity_poly.pdbx_strand_id
1 'polypeptide(L)'
;MGMCLNYSQRAFGAGWAGSYALEGWNRNTQFNHQDSNMPSGVYILVWFTGYWDGFNYGHVVVYKDGVCWSSPYTKKNTHDRLPSIAEVERIYGMKFLGWSEGIGGTRVIKKKENSMAIIQNAENWYWRCNDTHLRILGRELSRAVFNSFVGQDFLKFVEACTANVAESAAVQNWQNVGRIAVTDNWQGQIHTLKAQVSEFSKRPTQAQLDAINKKAESLAGSVDAARKAAEEANAAALQRSEELAKNQIEIAQSKKEADNFITAVINSVRSMFGGSK
;
A
#
# COMPACT_ATOMS: atom_id res chain seq x y z
N MET A 1 -5.73 62.88 -36.44
CA MET A 1 -4.56 62.01 -36.17
C MET A 1 -4.59 61.60 -34.70
N GLY A 2 -3.96 60.48 -34.31
CA GLY A 2 -4.16 59.88 -32.97
C GLY A 2 -5.20 58.75 -32.92
N MET A 3 -5.73 58.32 -34.06
CA MET A 3 -6.75 57.27 -34.15
C MET A 3 -6.23 55.90 -33.66
N CYS A 4 -4.95 55.59 -33.86
CA CYS A 4 -4.35 54.36 -33.35
C CYS A 4 -4.27 54.35 -31.82
N LEU A 5 -3.87 55.47 -31.21
CA LEU A 5 -3.85 55.61 -29.75
C LEU A 5 -5.27 55.58 -29.18
N ASN A 6 -6.21 56.32 -29.79
CA ASN A 6 -7.60 56.32 -29.36
C ASN A 6 -8.22 54.91 -29.43
N TYR A 7 -7.97 54.18 -30.52
CA TYR A 7 -8.41 52.80 -30.68
C TYR A 7 -7.87 51.92 -29.55
N SER A 8 -6.56 51.97 -29.29
CA SER A 8 -5.93 51.18 -28.23
C SER A 8 -6.45 51.53 -26.83
N GLN A 9 -6.66 52.82 -26.51
CA GLN A 9 -7.28 53.24 -25.25
C GLN A 9 -8.68 52.64 -25.11
N ARG A 10 -9.50 52.69 -26.17
CA ARG A 10 -10.87 52.15 -26.16
C ARG A 10 -10.88 50.63 -26.05
N ALA A 11 -9.94 49.94 -26.70
CA ALA A 11 -9.83 48.48 -26.64
C ALA A 11 -9.61 47.97 -25.22
N PHE A 12 -8.88 48.74 -24.39
CA PHE A 12 -8.58 48.39 -23.00
C PHE A 12 -9.41 49.14 -21.96
N GLY A 13 -10.37 49.98 -22.39
CA GLY A 13 -11.14 50.84 -21.47
C GLY A 13 -10.26 51.79 -20.65
N ALA A 14 -9.11 52.18 -21.19
CA ALA A 14 -8.12 52.97 -20.49
C ALA A 14 -8.40 54.47 -20.54
N GLY A 15 -7.85 55.19 -19.56
CA GLY A 15 -7.89 56.65 -19.51
C GLY A 15 -7.09 57.32 -20.64
N TRP A 16 -7.08 58.65 -20.64
CA TRP A 16 -6.31 59.41 -21.61
C TRP A 16 -4.80 59.18 -21.42
N ALA A 17 -4.14 58.77 -22.50
CA ALA A 17 -2.73 58.44 -22.54
C ALA A 17 -1.90 59.42 -23.39
N GLY A 18 -2.53 60.34 -24.11
CA GLY A 18 -1.84 61.29 -24.99
C GLY A 18 -2.66 61.65 -26.24
N SER A 19 -2.11 62.54 -27.06
CA SER A 19 -2.71 63.00 -28.32
C SER A 19 -2.28 62.14 -29.52
N TYR A 20 -1.11 61.48 -29.43
CA TYR A 20 -0.56 60.59 -30.45
C TYR A 20 0.29 59.47 -29.82
N ALA A 21 0.57 58.42 -30.59
CA ALA A 21 1.11 57.16 -30.06
C ALA A 21 2.48 57.33 -29.39
N LEU A 22 3.39 58.10 -29.96
CA LEU A 22 4.71 58.34 -29.35
C LEU A 22 4.58 59.10 -28.01
N GLU A 23 3.65 60.04 -27.89
CA GLU A 23 3.33 60.70 -26.61
C GLU A 23 2.80 59.67 -25.59
N GLY A 24 1.93 58.76 -26.03
CA GLY A 24 1.42 57.66 -25.21
C GLY A 24 2.52 56.77 -24.65
N TRP A 25 3.48 56.38 -25.49
CA TRP A 25 4.66 55.65 -25.07
C TRP A 25 5.46 56.43 -24.02
N ASN A 26 5.77 57.71 -24.31
CA ASN A 26 6.58 58.55 -23.42
C ASN A 26 5.92 58.85 -22.06
N ARG A 27 4.59 58.77 -21.98
CA ARG A 27 3.83 58.93 -20.72
C ARG A 27 3.73 57.63 -19.92
N ASN A 28 3.95 56.48 -20.54
CA ASN A 28 3.73 55.16 -19.96
C ASN A 28 5.01 54.47 -19.47
N THR A 29 6.04 55.25 -19.12
CA THR A 29 7.42 54.76 -18.85
C THR A 29 7.52 53.66 -17.79
N GLN A 30 6.57 53.57 -16.85
CA GLN A 30 6.57 52.56 -15.79
C GLN A 30 6.22 51.14 -16.28
N PHE A 31 5.58 51.01 -17.44
CA PHE A 31 5.04 49.75 -17.94
C PHE A 31 5.59 49.36 -19.31
N ASN A 32 6.59 50.09 -19.81
CA ASN A 32 7.16 49.89 -21.13
C ASN A 32 8.33 48.91 -21.09
N HIS A 33 8.40 48.07 -22.11
CA HIS A 33 9.44 47.07 -22.35
C HIS A 33 10.00 47.29 -23.75
N GLN A 34 11.31 47.47 -23.87
CA GLN A 34 11.99 47.72 -25.16
C GLN A 34 12.40 46.42 -25.88
N ASP A 35 12.25 45.28 -25.23
CA ASP A 35 12.55 43.98 -25.82
C ASP A 35 11.38 43.45 -26.66
N SER A 36 11.57 42.26 -27.24
CA SER A 36 10.51 41.53 -27.95
C SER A 36 9.93 40.38 -27.11
N ASN A 37 10.15 40.37 -25.78
CA ASN A 37 9.72 39.31 -24.87
C ASN A 37 8.25 39.51 -24.45
N MET A 38 7.37 39.49 -25.43
CA MET A 38 5.94 39.69 -25.22
C MET A 38 5.29 38.44 -24.62
N PRO A 39 4.45 38.57 -23.59
CA PRO A 39 3.76 37.43 -22.98
C PRO A 39 2.75 36.81 -23.95
N SER A 40 2.72 35.48 -24.00
CA SER A 40 1.74 34.73 -24.81
C SER A 40 0.38 34.63 -24.11
N GLY A 41 -0.68 34.53 -24.90
CA GLY A 41 -2.04 34.27 -24.43
C GLY A 41 -2.78 35.49 -23.89
N VAL A 42 -2.15 36.67 -23.87
CA VAL A 42 -2.74 37.93 -23.39
C VAL A 42 -2.67 39.03 -24.45
N TYR A 43 -3.62 39.96 -24.40
CA TYR A 43 -3.60 41.16 -25.23
C TYR A 43 -2.72 42.23 -24.58
N ILE A 44 -1.80 42.79 -25.35
CA ILE A 44 -0.89 43.88 -24.92
C ILE A 44 -0.88 45.00 -25.95
N LEU A 45 -0.14 46.07 -25.66
CA LEU A 45 0.13 47.13 -26.63
C LEU A 45 1.53 46.99 -27.19
N VAL A 46 1.66 47.12 -28.51
CA VAL A 46 2.95 47.23 -29.20
C VAL A 46 3.06 48.61 -29.84
N TRP A 47 4.19 49.26 -29.61
CA TRP A 47 4.45 50.64 -29.95
C TRP A 47 5.52 50.73 -31.03
N PHE A 48 5.40 51.75 -31.86
CA PHE A 48 6.29 52.04 -32.96
C PHE A 48 6.65 53.52 -32.99
N THR A 49 7.85 53.84 -33.46
CA THR A 49 8.33 55.20 -33.71
C THR A 49 8.49 55.42 -35.21
N GLY A 50 8.12 56.60 -35.69
CA GLY A 50 8.18 56.89 -37.12
C GLY A 50 7.49 58.19 -37.50
N TYR A 51 7.97 58.76 -38.60
CA TYR A 51 7.53 60.06 -39.09
C TYR A 51 6.35 59.91 -40.05
N TRP A 52 5.34 60.74 -39.86
CA TRP A 52 4.24 60.93 -40.79
C TRP A 52 4.07 62.43 -41.01
N ASP A 53 4.11 62.85 -42.27
CA ASP A 53 3.96 64.26 -42.66
C ASP A 53 4.92 65.21 -41.90
N GLY A 54 6.19 64.82 -41.80
CA GLY A 54 7.24 65.60 -41.15
C GLY A 54 7.26 65.55 -39.61
N PHE A 55 6.27 64.95 -38.95
CA PHE A 55 6.21 64.84 -37.49
C PHE A 55 6.25 63.38 -37.00
N ASN A 56 6.98 63.12 -35.91
CA ASN A 56 7.06 61.77 -35.33
C ASN A 56 5.84 61.49 -34.44
N TYR A 57 4.74 61.06 -35.05
CA TYR A 57 3.53 60.67 -34.33
C TYR A 57 3.64 59.28 -33.69
N GLY A 58 4.52 58.41 -34.20
CA GLY A 58 4.58 56.99 -33.87
C GLY A 58 3.30 56.23 -34.21
N HIS A 59 3.24 54.96 -33.81
CA HIS A 59 2.06 54.12 -33.97
C HIS A 59 1.91 53.16 -32.79
N VAL A 60 0.68 52.69 -32.55
CA VAL A 60 0.39 51.70 -31.52
C VAL A 60 -0.67 50.75 -32.01
N VAL A 61 -0.50 49.47 -31.70
CA VAL A 61 -1.44 48.40 -32.04
C VAL A 61 -1.75 47.58 -30.80
N VAL A 62 -2.92 46.96 -30.78
CA VAL A 62 -3.20 45.86 -29.85
C VAL A 62 -2.54 44.60 -30.43
N TYR A 63 -1.80 43.86 -29.63
CA TYR A 63 -1.09 42.65 -30.05
C TYR A 63 -1.50 41.44 -29.21
N LYS A 64 -1.59 40.27 -29.86
CA LYS A 64 -1.70 38.97 -29.19
C LYS A 64 -1.17 37.88 -30.11
N ASP A 65 -0.23 37.08 -29.60
CA ASP A 65 0.25 35.84 -30.23
C ASP A 65 0.54 35.98 -31.74
N GLY A 66 1.29 37.03 -32.11
CA GLY A 66 1.72 37.30 -33.49
C GLY A 66 0.77 38.18 -34.30
N VAL A 67 -0.46 38.42 -33.84
CA VAL A 67 -1.47 39.21 -34.56
C VAL A 67 -1.55 40.62 -34.00
N CYS A 68 -1.57 41.61 -34.89
CA CYS A 68 -1.72 43.03 -34.57
C CYS A 68 -3.10 43.55 -35.01
N TRP A 69 -3.77 44.32 -34.16
CA TRP A 69 -4.99 45.05 -34.49
C TRP A 69 -4.74 46.55 -34.37
N SER A 70 -4.98 47.27 -35.48
CA SER A 70 -4.79 48.71 -35.56
C SER A 70 -6.06 49.43 -36.02
N SER A 71 -6.09 50.75 -35.80
CA SER A 71 -7.10 51.59 -36.43
C SER A 71 -6.97 51.52 -37.96
N PRO A 72 -8.10 51.59 -38.69
CA PRO A 72 -8.09 51.32 -40.12
C PRO A 72 -7.25 52.31 -40.91
N TYR A 73 -6.32 51.81 -41.72
CA TYR A 73 -5.65 52.58 -42.77
C TYR A 73 -6.39 52.47 -44.12
N THR A 74 -7.32 51.49 -44.24
CA THR A 74 -8.04 51.14 -45.47
C THR A 74 -9.40 51.83 -45.67
N LYS A 75 -9.68 52.96 -44.99
CA LYS A 75 -10.96 53.69 -45.05
C LYS A 75 -12.21 52.84 -44.73
N LYS A 76 -12.06 51.76 -43.96
CA LYS A 76 -13.18 50.91 -43.50
C LYS A 76 -13.63 51.30 -42.09
N ASN A 77 -14.85 50.91 -41.72
CA ASN A 77 -15.45 51.21 -40.40
C ASN A 77 -14.96 50.32 -39.25
N THR A 78 -14.04 49.38 -39.52
CA THR A 78 -13.55 48.37 -38.57
C THR A 78 -12.04 48.40 -38.46
N HIS A 79 -11.47 47.76 -37.45
CA HIS A 79 -10.01 47.69 -37.27
C HIS A 79 -9.32 46.89 -38.38
N ASP A 80 -8.07 47.23 -38.68
CA ASP A 80 -7.20 46.42 -39.53
C ASP A 80 -6.54 45.32 -38.70
N ARG A 81 -6.58 44.09 -39.21
CA ARG A 81 -5.90 42.93 -38.63
C ARG A 81 -4.67 42.65 -39.48
N LEU A 82 -3.50 42.76 -38.88
CA LEU A 82 -2.21 42.60 -39.51
C LEU A 82 -1.54 41.32 -38.98
N PRO A 83 -0.94 40.48 -39.84
CA PRO A 83 -0.43 39.17 -39.48
C PRO A 83 0.88 39.18 -38.66
N SER A 84 1.56 40.32 -38.53
CA SER A 84 2.81 40.42 -37.77
C SER A 84 3.19 41.87 -37.45
N ILE A 85 4.13 42.04 -36.51
CA ILE A 85 4.79 43.33 -36.24
C ILE A 85 5.55 43.83 -37.47
N ALA A 86 6.24 42.94 -38.19
CA ALA A 86 6.98 43.30 -39.41
C ALA A 86 6.05 43.87 -40.49
N GLU A 87 4.81 43.38 -40.58
CA GLU A 87 3.82 43.91 -41.52
C GLU A 87 3.33 45.31 -41.11
N VAL A 88 3.21 45.58 -39.80
CA VAL A 88 2.94 46.94 -39.29
C VAL A 88 4.08 47.88 -39.67
N GLU A 89 5.33 47.48 -39.45
CA GLU A 89 6.50 48.30 -39.81
C GLU A 89 6.51 48.61 -41.32
N ARG A 90 6.20 47.61 -42.15
CA ARG A 90 6.15 47.75 -43.61
C ARG A 90 5.05 48.68 -44.09
N ILE A 91 3.82 48.54 -43.57
CA ILE A 91 2.64 49.31 -44.02
C ILE A 91 2.75 50.77 -43.58
N TYR A 92 3.15 51.01 -42.33
CA TYR A 92 3.19 52.36 -41.76
C TYR A 92 4.56 53.04 -41.93
N GLY A 93 5.58 52.32 -42.41
CA GLY A 93 6.94 52.86 -42.53
C GLY A 93 7.57 53.23 -41.18
N MET A 94 7.15 52.56 -40.11
CA MET A 94 7.57 52.84 -38.73
C MET A 94 8.41 51.69 -38.18
N LYS A 95 9.13 51.94 -37.08
CA LYS A 95 10.00 50.95 -36.42
C LYS A 95 9.45 50.54 -35.08
N PHE A 96 9.52 49.25 -34.78
CA PHE A 96 9.19 48.71 -33.46
C PHE A 96 9.98 49.45 -32.39
N LEU A 97 9.26 49.94 -31.39
CA LEU A 97 9.81 50.70 -30.27
C LEU A 97 9.81 49.88 -28.98
N GLY A 98 8.82 48.99 -28.84
CA GLY A 98 8.65 48.17 -27.64
C GLY A 98 7.19 47.76 -27.44
N TRP A 99 6.90 47.16 -26.29
CA TRP A 99 5.55 46.79 -25.87
C TRP A 99 5.27 47.32 -24.46
N SER A 100 4.01 47.35 -24.03
CA SER A 100 3.68 47.80 -22.67
C SER A 100 2.62 46.98 -21.95
N GLU A 101 2.74 46.94 -20.61
CA GLU A 101 1.78 46.30 -19.70
C GLU A 101 0.59 47.20 -19.34
N GLY A 102 0.58 48.43 -19.82
CA GLY A 102 -0.42 49.44 -19.48
C GLY A 102 -0.50 50.55 -20.51
N ILE A 103 -1.54 51.38 -20.37
CA ILE A 103 -1.78 52.58 -21.16
C ILE A 103 -2.69 53.52 -20.34
N GLY A 104 -2.42 54.83 -20.36
CA GLY A 104 -3.33 55.83 -19.77
C GLY A 104 -3.60 55.65 -18.28
N GLY A 105 -2.61 55.14 -17.52
CA GLY A 105 -2.76 54.82 -16.09
C GLY A 105 -3.45 53.49 -15.79
N THR A 106 -3.93 52.76 -16.81
CA THR A 106 -4.56 51.46 -16.68
C THR A 106 -3.57 50.34 -16.98
N ARG A 107 -3.40 49.40 -16.05
CA ARG A 107 -2.60 48.20 -16.25
C ARG A 107 -3.43 47.14 -17.00
N VAL A 108 -3.01 46.78 -18.20
CA VAL A 108 -3.75 45.87 -19.10
C VAL A 108 -3.38 44.40 -18.89
N ILE A 109 -2.20 44.12 -18.32
CA ILE A 109 -1.81 42.79 -17.88
C ILE A 109 -1.19 42.82 -16.49
N LYS A 110 -1.46 41.78 -15.69
CA LYS A 110 -0.79 41.53 -14.41
C LYS A 110 -0.14 40.16 -14.48
N LYS A 111 1.13 40.07 -14.04
CA LYS A 111 1.78 38.77 -13.82
C LYS A 111 0.90 37.95 -12.88
N LYS A 112 0.54 36.72 -13.29
CA LYS A 112 -0.11 35.78 -12.39
C LYS A 112 0.84 35.58 -11.21
N GLU A 113 0.44 36.01 -10.02
CA GLU A 113 1.18 35.70 -8.81
C GLU A 113 1.26 34.18 -8.74
N ASN A 114 2.48 33.62 -8.75
CA ASN A 114 2.67 32.23 -8.38
C ASN A 114 2.26 32.16 -6.92
N SER A 115 0.99 31.82 -6.69
CA SER A 115 0.45 31.55 -5.36
C SER A 115 1.04 30.22 -4.89
N MET A 116 2.35 30.19 -4.63
CA MET A 116 2.94 29.13 -3.85
C MET A 116 2.24 29.17 -2.50
N ALA A 117 1.74 28.01 -2.07
CA ALA A 117 0.97 27.94 -0.84
C ALA A 117 1.92 28.27 0.33
N ILE A 118 1.72 29.44 0.92
CA ILE A 118 2.45 29.89 2.10
C ILE A 118 1.90 29.14 3.30
N ILE A 119 2.80 28.61 4.13
CA ILE A 119 2.45 27.96 5.39
C ILE A 119 1.91 29.03 6.33
N GLN A 120 0.61 28.98 6.62
CA GLN A 120 -0.02 29.93 7.53
C GLN A 120 0.12 29.43 8.98
N ASN A 121 0.08 30.36 9.93
CA ASN A 121 0.00 30.03 11.35
C ASN A 121 -1.41 29.58 11.73
N ALA A 122 -1.81 28.41 11.24
CA ALA A 122 -3.12 27.82 11.47
C ALA A 122 -2.99 26.31 11.70
N GLU A 123 -3.91 25.75 12.47
CA GLU A 123 -3.90 24.32 12.84
C GLU A 123 -3.92 23.39 11.63
N ASN A 124 -4.71 23.71 10.61
CA ASN A 124 -4.76 22.92 9.38
C ASN A 124 -3.40 22.82 8.69
N TRP A 125 -2.58 23.86 8.74
CA TRP A 125 -1.22 23.87 8.22
C TRP A 125 -0.28 23.05 9.09
N TYR A 126 -0.39 23.16 10.41
CA TYR A 126 0.36 22.31 11.33
C TYR A 126 0.11 20.82 11.04
N TRP A 127 -1.17 20.40 10.94
CA TRP A 127 -1.51 19.00 10.67
C TRP A 127 -0.98 18.50 9.31
N ARG A 128 -1.04 19.33 8.27
CA ARG A 128 -0.51 18.99 6.94
C ARG A 128 1.02 18.84 6.95
N CYS A 129 1.70 19.79 7.58
CA CYS A 129 3.15 19.73 7.73
C CYS A 129 3.56 18.54 8.61
N ASN A 130 2.83 18.26 9.68
CA ASN A 130 3.10 17.12 10.57
C ASN A 130 2.94 15.78 9.86
N ASP A 131 1.84 15.55 9.12
CA ASP A 131 1.65 14.32 8.34
C ASP A 131 2.76 14.14 7.30
N THR A 132 3.15 15.22 6.63
CA THR A 132 4.26 15.20 5.65
C THR A 132 5.60 14.86 6.34
N HIS A 133 5.90 15.50 7.46
CA HIS A 133 7.11 15.26 8.24
C HIS A 133 7.16 13.83 8.77
N LEU A 134 6.03 13.29 9.25
CA LEU A 134 5.90 11.91 9.70
C LEU A 134 6.18 10.91 8.58
N ARG A 135 5.66 11.16 7.36
CA ARG A 135 5.88 10.26 6.22
C ARG A 135 7.33 10.24 5.73
N ILE A 136 8.02 11.38 5.82
CA ILE A 136 9.39 11.53 5.33
C ILE A 136 10.41 11.11 6.40
N LEU A 137 10.22 11.54 7.65
CA LEU A 137 11.19 11.39 8.73
C LEU A 137 10.76 10.42 9.83
N GLY A 138 9.54 9.88 9.77
CA GLY A 138 9.08 8.84 10.69
C GLY A 138 8.81 9.34 12.11
N ARG A 139 8.81 10.65 12.36
CA ARG A 139 8.55 11.27 13.67
C ARG A 139 7.70 12.52 13.55
N GLU A 140 7.05 12.88 14.66
CA GLU A 140 6.18 14.05 14.74
C GLU A 140 6.96 15.36 14.56
N LEU A 141 6.31 16.31 13.90
CA LEU A 141 6.76 17.69 13.77
C LEU A 141 6.43 18.45 15.04
N SER A 142 7.45 18.92 15.76
CA SER A 142 7.21 19.76 16.93
C SER A 142 6.66 21.13 16.55
N ARG A 143 5.91 21.76 17.45
CA ARG A 143 5.35 23.11 17.21
C ARG A 143 6.43 24.17 16.99
N ALA A 144 7.57 24.04 17.67
CA ALA A 144 8.70 24.94 17.50
C ALA A 144 9.29 24.87 16.08
N VAL A 145 9.44 23.65 15.55
CA VAL A 145 9.92 23.44 14.18
C VAL A 145 8.87 23.89 13.17
N PHE A 146 7.58 23.61 13.37
CA PHE A 146 6.52 24.14 12.51
C PHE A 146 6.55 25.68 12.43
N ASN A 147 6.68 26.35 13.57
CA ASN A 147 6.69 27.80 13.65
C ASN A 147 7.87 28.43 12.91
N SER A 148 8.99 27.74 12.71
CA SER A 148 10.11 28.26 11.90
C SER A 148 9.79 28.28 10.39
N PHE A 149 8.82 27.49 9.94
CA PHE A 149 8.37 27.44 8.55
C PHE A 149 7.11 28.28 8.26
N VAL A 150 6.45 28.81 9.29
CA VAL A 150 5.33 29.75 9.11
C VAL A 150 5.80 30.98 8.32
N GLY A 151 5.03 31.34 7.29
CA GLY A 151 5.37 32.42 6.36
C GLY A 151 6.33 32.02 5.23
N GLN A 152 6.88 30.80 5.28
CA GLN A 152 7.64 30.23 4.18
C GLN A 152 6.74 29.49 3.19
N ASP A 153 7.26 29.24 2.00
CA ASP A 153 6.61 28.40 1.02
C ASP A 153 6.66 26.91 1.42
N PHE A 154 5.62 26.17 1.06
CA PHE A 154 5.54 24.74 1.37
C PHE A 154 6.65 23.91 0.71
N LEU A 155 7.21 24.38 -0.42
CA LEU A 155 8.30 23.68 -1.10
C LEU A 155 9.56 23.66 -0.23
N LYS A 156 9.97 24.79 0.36
CA LYS A 156 11.09 24.86 1.31
C LYS A 156 10.92 23.93 2.51
N PHE A 157 9.69 23.78 3.00
CA PHE A 157 9.42 22.84 4.08
C PHE A 157 9.68 21.39 3.66
N VAL A 158 9.21 20.99 2.47
CA VAL A 158 9.48 19.64 1.93
C VAL A 158 10.97 19.44 1.70
N GLU A 159 11.65 20.42 1.09
CA GLU A 159 13.09 20.40 0.86
C GLU A 159 13.86 20.19 2.16
N ALA A 160 13.51 20.94 3.22
CA ALA A 160 14.12 20.79 4.54
C ALA A 160 13.89 19.40 5.15
N CYS A 161 12.71 18.81 4.97
CA CYS A 161 12.45 17.45 5.42
C CYS A 161 13.30 16.42 4.65
N THR A 162 13.45 16.59 3.33
CA THR A 162 14.22 15.66 2.49
C THR A 162 15.74 15.84 2.60
N ALA A 163 16.21 17.03 2.99
CA ALA A 163 17.63 17.32 3.17
C ALA A 163 18.26 16.54 4.33
N ASN A 164 17.45 16.04 5.28
CA ASN A 164 17.92 15.09 6.29
C ASN A 164 18.02 13.68 5.70
N VAL A 165 19.02 13.48 4.84
CA VAL A 165 19.16 12.28 3.99
C VAL A 165 19.29 11.00 4.81
N ALA A 166 19.94 11.03 5.97
CA ALA A 166 20.11 9.84 6.80
C ALA A 166 18.79 9.35 7.43
N GLU A 167 18.02 10.27 8.02
CA GLU A 167 16.73 9.95 8.65
C GLU A 167 15.69 9.56 7.58
N SER A 168 15.61 10.32 6.50
CA SER A 168 14.70 10.01 5.39
C SER A 168 15.03 8.68 4.68
N ALA A 169 16.32 8.33 4.51
CA ALA A 169 16.73 7.05 3.95
C ALA A 169 16.35 5.86 4.85
N ALA A 170 16.46 6.02 6.18
CA ALA A 170 16.06 4.98 7.13
C ALA A 170 14.55 4.68 7.04
N VAL A 171 13.73 5.71 6.95
CA VAL A 171 12.28 5.57 6.78
C VAL A 171 11.92 4.92 5.45
N GLN A 172 12.57 5.33 4.36
CA GLN A 172 12.39 4.69 3.05
C GLN A 172 12.75 3.20 3.10
N ASN A 173 13.82 2.84 3.82
CA ASN A 173 14.19 1.44 4.02
C ASN A 173 13.09 0.66 4.75
N TRP A 174 12.52 1.19 5.84
CA TRP A 174 11.40 0.54 6.53
C TRP A 174 10.16 0.37 5.66
N GLN A 175 9.83 1.38 4.85
CA GLN A 175 8.73 1.30 3.89
C GLN A 175 8.98 0.20 2.84
N ASN A 176 10.22 0.09 2.35
CA ASN A 176 10.62 -0.98 1.43
C ASN A 176 10.49 -2.37 2.07
N VAL A 177 10.98 -2.54 3.31
CA VAL A 177 10.85 -3.79 4.07
C VAL A 177 9.37 -4.12 4.29
N GLY A 178 8.55 -3.15 4.68
CA GLY A 178 7.11 -3.34 4.87
C GLY A 178 6.42 -3.79 3.58
N ARG A 179 6.75 -3.16 2.44
CA ARG A 179 6.23 -3.57 1.13
C ARG A 179 6.63 -5.01 0.79
N ILE A 180 7.89 -5.39 1.01
CA ILE A 180 8.39 -6.75 0.79
C ILE A 180 7.64 -7.73 1.69
N ALA A 181 7.51 -7.43 2.99
CA ALA A 181 6.85 -8.30 3.95
C ALA A 181 5.38 -8.59 3.59
N VAL A 182 4.67 -7.60 3.03
CA VAL A 182 3.31 -7.77 2.52
C VAL A 182 3.32 -8.58 1.22
N THR A 183 4.19 -8.24 0.27
CA THR A 183 4.27 -8.89 -1.05
C THR A 183 4.58 -10.39 -0.92
N ASP A 184 5.53 -10.72 -0.05
CA ASP A 184 6.00 -12.09 0.18
C ASP A 184 5.14 -12.84 1.21
N ASN A 185 4.06 -12.23 1.70
CA ASN A 185 3.14 -12.80 2.69
C ASN A 185 3.84 -13.35 3.94
N TRP A 186 4.75 -12.57 4.54
CA TRP A 186 5.52 -13.00 5.72
C TRP A 186 4.61 -13.37 6.90
N GLN A 187 3.48 -12.68 7.07
CA GLN A 187 2.49 -13.02 8.10
C GLN A 187 1.92 -14.43 7.92
N GLY A 188 1.61 -14.82 6.68
CA GLY A 188 1.19 -16.18 6.34
C GLY A 188 2.27 -17.20 6.67
N GLN A 189 3.54 -16.92 6.29
CA GLN A 189 4.67 -17.81 6.59
C GLN A 189 4.87 -18.01 8.10
N ILE A 190 4.80 -16.92 8.89
CA ILE A 190 4.89 -16.99 10.36
C ILE A 190 3.75 -17.84 10.94
N HIS A 191 2.53 -17.69 10.43
CA HIS A 191 1.39 -18.50 10.87
C HIS A 191 1.60 -19.99 10.56
N THR A 192 2.08 -20.32 9.35
CA THR A 192 2.42 -21.69 8.97
C THR A 192 3.52 -22.28 9.85
N LEU A 193 4.59 -21.52 10.12
CA LEU A 193 5.66 -21.96 11.02
C LEU A 193 5.15 -22.23 12.44
N LYS A 194 4.29 -21.37 12.99
CA LYS A 194 3.66 -21.60 14.29
C LYS A 194 2.82 -22.87 14.31
N ALA A 195 2.06 -23.14 13.24
CA ALA A 195 1.29 -24.37 13.11
C ALA A 195 2.19 -25.61 13.05
N GLN A 196 3.30 -25.55 12.30
CA GLN A 196 4.29 -26.64 12.23
C GLN A 196 4.93 -26.91 13.60
N VAL A 197 5.35 -25.87 14.32
CA VAL A 197 5.92 -26.01 15.67
C VAL A 197 4.90 -26.62 16.64
N SER A 198 3.65 -26.19 16.59
CA SER A 198 2.57 -26.79 17.39
C SER A 198 2.37 -28.27 17.06
N GLU A 199 2.41 -28.65 15.79
CA GLU A 199 2.26 -30.05 15.40
C GLU A 199 3.47 -30.90 15.83
N PHE A 200 4.69 -30.39 15.71
CA PHE A 200 5.88 -31.06 16.25
C PHE A 200 5.81 -31.26 17.77
N SER A 201 5.25 -30.30 18.50
CA SER A 201 5.10 -30.41 19.96
C SER A 201 4.11 -31.49 20.41
N LYS A 202 3.22 -31.97 19.52
CA LYS A 202 2.29 -33.08 19.80
C LYS A 202 2.93 -34.45 19.59
N ARG A 203 4.07 -34.52 18.90
CA ARG A 203 4.73 -35.81 18.65
C ARG A 203 5.25 -36.39 19.97
N PRO A 204 5.12 -37.71 20.19
CA PRO A 204 5.65 -38.35 21.39
C PRO A 204 7.14 -38.05 21.52
N THR A 205 7.55 -37.66 22.72
CA THR A 205 8.98 -37.50 23.01
C THR A 205 9.67 -38.85 23.00
N GLN A 206 11.00 -38.87 22.82
CA GLN A 206 11.77 -40.11 22.90
C GLN A 206 11.52 -40.84 24.23
N ALA A 207 11.45 -40.11 25.34
CA ALA A 207 11.13 -40.68 26.65
C ALA A 207 9.73 -41.33 26.72
N GLN A 208 8.73 -40.77 26.03
CA GLN A 208 7.40 -41.37 25.94
C GLN A 208 7.42 -42.65 25.09
N LEU A 209 8.18 -42.67 23.99
CA LEU A 209 8.38 -43.87 23.17
C LEU A 209 9.10 -44.97 23.94
N ASP A 210 10.16 -44.63 24.68
CA ASP A 210 10.91 -45.57 25.50
C ASP A 210 10.05 -46.18 26.61
N ALA A 211 9.19 -45.37 27.25
CA ALA A 211 8.25 -45.84 28.25
C ALA A 211 7.20 -46.80 27.67
N ILE A 212 6.69 -46.52 26.46
CA ILE A 212 5.77 -47.41 25.75
C ILE A 212 6.45 -48.74 25.40
N ASN A 213 7.69 -48.69 24.89
CA ASN A 213 8.45 -49.89 24.55
C ASN A 213 8.70 -50.76 25.78
N LYS A 214 9.12 -50.17 26.89
CA LYS A 214 9.33 -50.89 28.15
C LYS A 214 8.03 -51.54 28.67
N LYS A 215 6.90 -50.85 28.50
CA LYS A 215 5.58 -51.39 28.87
C LYS A 215 5.18 -52.55 27.96
N ALA A 216 5.45 -52.45 26.66
CA ALA A 216 5.20 -53.52 25.69
C ALA A 216 6.03 -54.77 26.00
N GLU A 217 7.32 -54.62 26.32
CA GLU A 217 8.20 -55.73 26.74
C GLU A 217 7.69 -56.41 28.00
N SER A 218 7.27 -55.64 29.00
CA SER A 218 6.69 -56.17 30.24
C SER A 218 5.38 -56.93 30.01
N LEU A 219 4.52 -56.43 29.12
CA LEU A 219 3.28 -57.11 28.72
C LEU A 219 3.58 -58.40 27.96
N ALA A 220 4.53 -58.40 27.03
CA ALA A 220 4.95 -59.61 26.32
C ALA A 220 5.41 -60.70 27.29
N GLY A 221 6.29 -60.35 28.24
CA GLY A 221 6.72 -61.30 29.28
C GLY A 221 5.58 -61.82 30.17
N SER A 222 4.58 -60.97 30.45
CA SER A 222 3.40 -61.39 31.22
C SER A 222 2.50 -62.34 30.44
N VAL A 223 2.33 -62.10 29.12
CA VAL A 223 1.58 -62.98 28.22
C VAL A 223 2.26 -64.34 28.10
N ASP A 224 3.58 -64.37 27.95
CA ASP A 224 4.34 -65.62 27.88
C ASP A 224 4.22 -66.43 29.19
N ALA A 225 4.31 -65.77 30.34
CA ALA A 225 4.11 -66.41 31.64
C ALA A 225 2.68 -66.97 31.80
N ALA A 226 1.66 -66.19 31.41
CA ALA A 226 0.27 -66.63 31.45
C ALA A 226 0.01 -67.83 30.52
N ARG A 227 0.61 -67.81 29.32
CA ARG A 227 0.54 -68.93 28.38
C ARG A 227 1.15 -70.19 28.97
N LYS A 228 2.35 -70.09 29.55
CA LYS A 228 3.01 -71.23 30.22
C LYS A 228 2.16 -71.77 31.37
N ALA A 229 1.60 -70.91 32.20
CA ALA A 229 0.72 -71.32 33.29
C ALA A 229 -0.56 -72.01 32.78
N ALA A 230 -1.13 -71.55 31.67
CA ALA A 230 -2.28 -72.19 31.03
C ALA A 230 -1.93 -73.57 30.45
N GLU A 231 -0.74 -73.71 29.83
CA GLU A 231 -0.23 -74.99 29.34
C GLU A 231 -0.02 -76.00 30.50
N GLU A 232 0.57 -75.55 31.61
CA GLU A 232 0.74 -76.37 32.83
C GLU A 232 -0.61 -76.77 33.45
N ALA A 233 -1.56 -75.84 33.55
CA ALA A 233 -2.90 -76.13 34.07
C ALA A 233 -3.66 -77.14 33.18
N ASN A 234 -3.54 -77.03 31.86
CA ASN A 234 -4.13 -77.98 30.93
C ASN A 234 -3.50 -79.37 31.07
N ALA A 235 -2.18 -79.46 31.22
CA ALA A 235 -1.49 -80.74 31.46
C ALA A 235 -1.94 -81.39 32.78
N ALA A 236 -2.07 -80.61 33.86
CA ALA A 236 -2.57 -81.09 35.14
C ALA A 236 -4.03 -81.55 35.07
N ALA A 237 -4.87 -80.83 34.33
CA ALA A 237 -6.27 -81.22 34.11
C ALA A 237 -6.37 -82.55 33.34
N LEU A 238 -5.52 -82.76 32.34
CA LEU A 238 -5.45 -84.01 31.59
C LEU A 238 -5.07 -85.18 32.52
N GLN A 239 -4.00 -85.04 33.32
CA GLN A 239 -3.58 -86.07 34.27
C GLN A 239 -4.69 -86.42 35.27
N ARG A 240 -5.37 -85.40 35.81
CA ARG A 240 -6.50 -85.61 36.73
C ARG A 240 -7.66 -86.33 36.06
N SER A 241 -7.94 -86.04 34.79
CA SER A 241 -8.97 -86.74 34.02
C SER A 241 -8.63 -88.22 33.81
N GLU A 242 -7.36 -88.54 33.56
CA GLU A 242 -6.88 -89.92 33.43
C GLU A 242 -6.97 -90.67 34.76
N GLU A 243 -6.63 -90.02 35.88
CA GLU A 243 -6.76 -90.60 37.22
C GLU A 243 -8.22 -90.89 37.58
N LEU A 244 -9.13 -89.94 37.29
CA LEU A 244 -10.56 -90.15 37.48
C LEU A 244 -11.09 -91.31 36.63
N ALA A 245 -10.61 -91.47 35.39
CA ALA A 245 -10.96 -92.60 34.55
C ALA A 245 -10.47 -93.93 35.14
N LYS A 246 -9.26 -93.99 35.68
CA LYS A 246 -8.73 -95.17 36.40
C LYS A 246 -9.58 -95.51 37.63
N ASN A 247 -9.88 -94.53 38.46
CA ASN A 247 -10.69 -94.73 39.67
C ASN A 247 -12.10 -95.23 39.31
N GLN A 248 -12.70 -94.75 38.21
CA GLN A 248 -13.99 -95.26 37.74
C GLN A 248 -13.92 -96.74 37.30
N ILE A 249 -12.83 -97.15 36.63
CA ILE A 249 -12.60 -98.55 36.27
C ILE A 249 -12.48 -99.42 37.52
N GLU A 250 -11.73 -98.97 38.53
CA GLU A 250 -11.54 -99.70 39.80
C GLU A 250 -12.84 -99.83 40.60
N ILE A 251 -13.64 -98.76 40.68
CA ILE A 251 -14.97 -98.79 41.28
C ILE A 251 -15.87 -99.80 40.55
N ALA A 252 -15.85 -99.80 39.21
CA ALA A 252 -16.64 -100.75 38.42
C ALA A 252 -16.20 -102.21 38.65
N GLN A 253 -14.90 -102.46 38.80
CA GLN A 253 -14.36 -103.79 39.13
C GLN A 253 -14.76 -104.23 40.54
N SER A 254 -14.55 -103.37 41.55
CA SER A 254 -14.95 -103.63 42.94
C SER A 254 -16.45 -103.92 43.05
N LYS A 255 -17.29 -103.18 42.31
CA LYS A 255 -18.73 -103.44 42.26
C LYS A 255 -19.04 -104.82 41.69
N LYS A 256 -18.37 -105.23 40.61
CA LYS A 256 -18.52 -106.56 40.02
C LYS A 256 -18.08 -107.67 40.98
N GLU A 257 -17.00 -107.46 41.73
CA GLU A 257 -16.53 -108.40 42.75
C GLU A 257 -17.51 -108.52 43.92
N ALA A 258 -18.06 -107.40 44.39
CA ALA A 258 -19.10 -107.39 45.42
C ALA A 258 -20.37 -108.14 44.93
N ASP A 259 -20.81 -107.88 43.71
CA ASP A 259 -21.96 -108.59 43.10
C ASP A 259 -21.68 -110.10 42.97
N ASN A 260 -20.48 -110.50 42.58
CA ASN A 260 -20.05 -111.90 42.54
C ASN A 260 -20.04 -112.53 43.94
N PHE A 261 -19.53 -111.82 44.96
CA PHE A 261 -19.51 -112.28 46.35
C PHE A 261 -20.93 -112.48 46.88
N ILE A 262 -21.82 -111.49 46.69
CA ILE A 262 -23.23 -111.58 47.07
C ILE A 262 -23.89 -112.80 46.39
N THR A 263 -23.63 -112.99 45.10
CA THR A 263 -24.13 -114.15 44.34
C THR A 263 -23.62 -115.47 44.91
N ALA A 264 -22.33 -115.56 45.25
CA ALA A 264 -21.73 -116.75 45.86
C ALA A 264 -22.31 -117.05 47.24
N VAL A 265 -22.54 -116.03 48.09
CA VAL A 265 -23.20 -116.16 49.39
C VAL A 265 -24.63 -116.66 49.21
N ILE A 266 -25.41 -116.08 48.29
CA ILE A 266 -26.78 -116.52 48.00
C ILE A 266 -26.78 -118.00 47.56
N ASN A 267 -25.86 -118.39 46.68
CA ASN A 267 -25.75 -119.78 46.22
C ASN A 267 -25.35 -120.75 47.34
N SER A 268 -24.44 -120.35 48.23
CA SER A 268 -24.03 -121.12 49.40
C SER A 268 -25.17 -121.29 50.42
N VAL A 269 -25.94 -120.23 50.69
CA VAL A 269 -27.14 -120.31 51.53
C VAL A 269 -28.19 -121.22 50.87
N ARG A 270 -28.39 -121.11 49.55
CA ARG A 270 -29.28 -122.03 48.82
C ARG A 270 -28.84 -123.48 48.91
N SER A 271 -27.54 -123.80 48.85
CA SER A 271 -27.07 -125.18 49.00
C SER A 271 -27.17 -125.70 50.44
N MET A 272 -27.11 -124.82 51.44
CA MET A 272 -27.29 -125.18 52.85
C MET A 272 -28.75 -125.43 53.24
N PHE A 273 -29.72 -124.71 52.65
CA PHE A 273 -31.15 -124.83 52.98
C PHE A 273 -31.98 -125.56 51.92
N GLY A 274 -31.44 -125.74 50.70
CA GLY A 274 -32.02 -126.54 49.63
C GLY A 274 -31.63 -128.00 49.78
N GLY A 275 -32.27 -128.68 50.72
CA GLY A 275 -32.21 -130.13 50.82
C GLY A 275 -32.74 -130.82 49.56
N SER A 276 -32.12 -131.95 49.25
CA SER A 276 -32.78 -133.20 48.81
C SER A 276 -34.05 -133.05 47.97
N LYS A 277 -33.89 -133.25 46.67
CA LYS A 277 -34.64 -134.28 45.94
C LYS A 277 -33.68 -135.05 45.05
#